data_AF-A0A2N1TVG5-F1
#
_entry.id   AF-A0A2N1TVG5-F1
#
_cell.length_a   1.000
_cell.length_b   1.000
_cell.length_c   1.000
_cell.angle_alpha   90.00
_cell.angle_beta   90.00
_cell.angle_gamma   90.00
#
_symmetry.space_group_name_H-M   'P 1'
#
loop_
_entity.id
_entity.type
_entity.pdbx_description
1 polymer ?
#
loop_
_entity_poly.entity_id
_entity_poly.type
_entity_poly.pdbx_seq_one_letter_code
_entity_poly.pdbx_strand_id
1 'polypeptide(L)'
;MRSIKYRVLIIVILTFVASGVFAIPYQVGDYKLDVTVRNSAMNLIPDSKVSFYRYDQSSFIAEARATGYRSVSKRIEIKPNQFIYKTEVVLPDLERKLYIIDHNRKVLAAAYLRTDQFGFPGNEYGLTAYIPVEMWDADAKSVEVFDSFWGAPLKKTCLFEQIEGFHKVSLSITRKALKWSGSKIYVVFRTKDLPAAPAVAGYLKQLEQLSANTDCPPGSEEALTSYIYENFANDAAALDTELPAVYQRYHAARARFSELHRE
;
A
#
# COMPACT_ATOMS: atom_id res chain seq x y z
N MET A 1 27.40 13.34 -37.04
CA MET A 1 26.96 14.57 -36.33
C MET A 1 25.45 14.89 -36.41
N ARG A 2 24.66 14.37 -37.35
CA ARG A 2 23.19 14.63 -37.41
C ARG A 2 22.38 13.93 -36.32
N SER A 3 22.74 12.70 -35.93
CA SER A 3 22.02 11.86 -34.94
C SER A 3 21.99 12.44 -33.51
N ILE A 4 23.09 13.08 -33.07
CA ILE A 4 23.19 13.67 -31.71
C ILE A 4 22.23 14.86 -31.55
N LYS A 5 22.03 15.66 -32.61
CA LYS A 5 21.13 16.82 -32.59
C LYS A 5 19.66 16.41 -32.39
N TYR A 6 19.25 15.28 -32.96
CA TYR A 6 17.89 14.75 -32.78
C TYR A 6 17.68 14.16 -31.37
N ARG A 7 18.69 13.50 -30.80
CA ARG A 7 18.60 12.97 -29.42
C ARG A 7 18.50 14.09 -28.38
N VAL A 8 19.27 15.16 -28.54
CA VAL A 8 19.18 16.34 -27.65
C VAL A 8 17.82 17.04 -27.80
N LEU A 9 17.31 17.18 -29.02
CA LEU A 9 15.98 17.75 -29.26
C LEU A 9 14.86 16.93 -28.60
N ILE A 10 14.92 15.60 -28.70
CA ILE A 10 13.95 14.70 -28.08
C ILE A 10 14.01 14.79 -26.54
N ILE A 11 15.20 14.87 -25.95
CA ILE A 11 15.37 15.03 -24.50
C ILE A 11 14.81 16.37 -24.01
N VAL A 12 15.04 17.46 -24.77
CA VAL A 12 14.50 18.80 -24.44
C VAL A 12 12.97 18.81 -24.55
N ILE A 13 12.39 18.19 -25.59
CA ILE A 13 10.94 18.08 -25.75
C ILE A 13 10.34 17.23 -24.62
N LEU A 14 10.93 16.08 -24.29
CA LEU A 14 10.45 15.21 -23.21
C LEU A 14 10.56 15.88 -21.83
N THR A 15 11.60 16.67 -21.57
CA THR A 15 11.73 17.43 -20.32
C THR A 15 10.76 18.62 -20.24
N PHE A 16 10.41 19.26 -21.36
CA PHE A 16 9.37 20.29 -21.40
C PHE A 16 7.96 19.71 -21.25
N VAL A 17 7.69 18.52 -21.80
CA VAL A 17 6.39 17.85 -21.66
C VAL A 17 6.21 17.27 -20.25
N ALA A 18 7.29 16.84 -19.59
CA ALA A 18 7.25 16.31 -18.22
C ALA A 18 7.12 17.38 -17.13
N SER A 19 7.44 18.64 -17.41
CA SER A 19 7.47 19.73 -16.40
C SER A 19 6.14 20.46 -16.20
N GLY A 20 5.08 20.05 -16.90
CA GLY A 20 3.78 20.70 -16.83
C GLY A 20 2.66 19.77 -16.38
N VAL A 21 2.71 19.25 -15.16
CA VAL A 21 1.48 18.78 -14.48
C VAL A 21 0.70 20.02 -14.05
N PHE A 22 0.06 20.68 -15.02
CA PHE A 22 -0.82 21.81 -14.76
C PHE A 22 -2.21 21.26 -14.41
N ALA A 23 -2.66 21.52 -13.18
CA ALA A 23 -4.06 21.35 -12.82
C ALA A 23 -4.90 22.26 -13.74
N ILE A 24 -5.73 21.67 -14.60
CA ILE A 24 -6.66 22.42 -15.44
C ILE A 24 -7.69 23.05 -14.49
N PRO A 25 -7.82 24.39 -14.46
CA PRO A 25 -8.81 25.03 -13.59
C PRO A 25 -10.22 24.61 -14.03
N TYR A 26 -11.02 24.15 -13.07
CA TYR A 26 -12.41 23.80 -13.34
C TYR A 26 -13.23 25.08 -13.45
N GLN A 27 -13.92 25.26 -14.57
CA GLN A 27 -14.80 26.40 -14.81
C GLN A 27 -16.25 26.02 -14.52
N VAL A 28 -16.91 26.76 -13.63
CA VAL A 28 -18.34 26.62 -13.33
C VAL A 28 -19.00 27.97 -13.58
N GLY A 29 -19.62 28.14 -14.75
CA GLY A 29 -20.10 29.45 -15.20
C GLY A 29 -18.94 30.43 -15.39
N ASP A 30 -19.02 31.61 -14.76
CA ASP A 30 -18.00 32.67 -14.85
C ASP A 30 -16.85 32.50 -13.85
N TYR A 31 -16.89 31.45 -13.03
CA TYR A 31 -15.95 31.24 -11.93
C TYR A 31 -14.87 30.23 -12.29
N LYS A 32 -13.61 30.54 -11.98
CA LYS A 32 -12.47 29.63 -12.09
C LYS A 32 -12.12 29.09 -10.71
N LEU A 33 -12.16 27.77 -10.56
CA LEU A 33 -11.75 27.10 -9.34
C LEU A 33 -10.45 26.32 -9.57
N ASP A 34 -9.47 26.60 -8.73
CA ASP A 34 -8.18 25.92 -8.66
C ASP A 34 -8.12 25.19 -7.32
N VAL A 35 -8.10 23.86 -7.39
CA VAL A 35 -8.20 23.01 -6.22
C VAL A 35 -7.06 22.02 -6.17
N THR A 36 -6.32 22.10 -5.07
CA THR A 36 -5.24 21.18 -4.78
C THR A 36 -5.72 20.16 -3.75
N VAL A 37 -5.56 18.88 -4.06
CA VAL A 37 -5.94 17.78 -3.17
C VAL A 37 -4.70 17.18 -2.53
N ARG A 38 -4.70 17.12 -1.20
CA ARG A 38 -3.57 16.63 -0.39
C ARG A 38 -3.99 15.56 0.60
N ASN A 39 -3.04 14.79 1.10
CA ASN A 39 -3.25 13.89 2.23
C ASN A 39 -3.02 14.60 3.58
N SER A 40 -3.17 13.87 4.68
CA SER A 40 -2.94 14.34 6.05
C SER A 40 -1.52 14.88 6.31
N ALA A 41 -0.53 14.41 5.54
CA ALA A 41 0.86 14.89 5.58
C ALA A 41 1.15 16.02 4.57
N MET A 42 0.12 16.62 3.96
CA MET A 42 0.21 17.69 2.95
C MET A 42 0.89 17.29 1.64
N ASN A 43 1.08 15.99 1.37
CA ASN A 43 1.58 15.50 0.10
C ASN A 43 0.48 15.52 -0.97
N LEU A 44 0.85 15.83 -2.22
CA LEU A 44 -0.07 15.78 -3.36
C LEU A 44 -0.54 14.34 -3.60
N ILE A 45 -1.83 14.19 -3.94
CA ILE A 45 -2.40 12.89 -4.29
C ILE A 45 -2.53 12.80 -5.82
N PRO A 46 -1.70 11.97 -6.49
CA PRO A 46 -1.55 12.02 -7.95
C PRO A 46 -2.78 11.53 -8.74
N ASP A 47 -3.63 10.70 -8.15
CA ASP A 47 -4.85 10.15 -8.78
C ASP A 47 -6.14 10.80 -8.25
N SER A 48 -6.02 11.95 -7.59
CA SER A 48 -7.17 12.67 -7.06
C SER A 48 -8.10 13.18 -8.17
N LYS A 49 -9.40 13.08 -7.92
CA LYS A 49 -10.46 13.58 -8.79
C LYS A 49 -11.28 14.58 -7.99
N VAL A 50 -11.57 15.72 -8.61
CA VAL A 50 -12.46 16.72 -8.02
C VAL A 50 -13.62 16.98 -8.96
N SER A 51 -14.82 16.98 -8.40
CA SER A 51 -16.04 17.35 -9.08
C SER A 51 -16.57 18.63 -8.46
N PHE A 52 -17.00 19.56 -9.31
CA PHE A 52 -17.51 20.85 -8.88
C PHE A 52 -18.89 21.06 -9.45
N TYR A 53 -19.77 21.60 -8.62
CA TYR A 53 -21.05 22.08 -9.06
C TYR A 53 -21.47 23.26 -8.21
N ARG A 54 -22.26 24.15 -8.81
CA ARG A 54 -22.92 25.22 -8.09
C ARG A 54 -24.02 24.61 -7.23
N TYR A 55 -23.94 24.83 -5.92
CA TYR A 55 -24.94 24.29 -4.99
C TYR A 55 -26.13 25.23 -4.89
N ASP A 56 -25.87 26.53 -4.76
CA ASP A 56 -26.89 27.58 -4.73
C ASP A 56 -26.34 28.90 -5.33
N GLN A 57 -27.08 30.00 -5.15
CA GLN A 57 -26.66 31.30 -5.65
C GLN A 57 -25.41 31.85 -4.95
N SER A 58 -25.11 31.38 -3.74
CA SER A 58 -24.10 31.87 -2.82
C SER A 58 -22.92 30.93 -2.61
N SER A 59 -22.91 29.72 -3.19
CA SER A 59 -21.86 28.74 -2.91
C SER A 59 -21.68 27.66 -3.99
N PHE A 60 -20.46 27.13 -4.02
CA PHE A 60 -20.09 25.91 -4.76
C PHE A 60 -19.84 24.77 -3.78
N ILE A 61 -20.01 23.54 -4.27
CA ILE A 61 -19.47 22.34 -3.61
C ILE A 61 -18.32 21.79 -4.44
N ALA A 62 -17.21 21.51 -3.76
CA ALA A 62 -16.07 20.78 -4.27
C ALA A 62 -16.05 19.38 -3.65
N GLU A 63 -16.32 18.35 -4.45
CA GLU A 63 -16.25 16.96 -4.02
C GLU A 63 -14.92 16.36 -4.49
N ALA A 64 -14.01 16.14 -3.54
CA ALA A 64 -12.72 15.52 -3.82
C ALA A 64 -12.73 14.05 -3.40
N ARG A 65 -12.14 13.20 -4.24
CA ARG A 65 -11.98 11.77 -3.98
C ARG A 65 -10.66 11.26 -4.56
N ALA A 66 -10.09 10.24 -3.93
CA ALA A 66 -8.93 9.53 -4.43
C ALA A 66 -8.98 8.06 -3.98
N THR A 67 -8.25 7.18 -4.67
CA THR A 67 -8.22 5.76 -4.31
C THR A 67 -7.60 5.58 -2.94
N GLY A 68 -8.24 4.79 -2.06
CA GLY A 68 -7.70 4.51 -0.72
C GLY A 68 -7.79 5.68 0.27
N TYR A 69 -8.61 6.68 -0.03
CA TYR A 69 -8.95 7.80 0.86
C TYR A 69 -10.47 7.91 1.06
N ARG A 70 -10.89 8.57 2.13
CA ARG A 70 -12.29 8.98 2.29
C ARG A 70 -12.55 10.21 1.42
N SER A 71 -13.63 10.19 0.65
CA SER A 71 -14.07 11.36 -0.11
C SER A 71 -14.51 12.49 0.83
N VAL A 72 -14.30 13.74 0.41
CA VAL A 72 -14.69 14.93 1.17
C VAL A 72 -15.42 15.90 0.26
N SER A 73 -16.49 16.49 0.77
CA SER A 73 -17.19 17.59 0.14
C SER A 73 -16.92 18.88 0.91
N LYS A 74 -16.46 19.93 0.23
CA LYS A 74 -16.16 21.24 0.81
C LYS A 74 -17.06 22.29 0.17
N ARG A 75 -17.80 23.03 1.00
CA ARG A 75 -18.57 24.19 0.54
C ARG A 75 -17.66 25.42 0.45
N ILE A 76 -17.78 26.15 -0.65
CA ILE A 76 -17.00 27.37 -0.91
C ILE A 76 -18.01 28.49 -1.15
N GLU A 77 -17.98 29.51 -0.31
CA GLU A 77 -18.86 30.68 -0.43
C GLU A 77 -18.41 31.60 -1.57
N ILE A 78 -19.38 32.05 -2.37
CA ILE A 78 -19.20 33.02 -3.44
C ILE A 78 -19.15 34.40 -2.81
N LYS A 79 -18.05 35.11 -3.01
CA LYS A 79 -17.88 36.49 -2.56
C LYS A 79 -18.19 37.47 -3.69
N PRO A 80 -18.79 38.63 -3.39
CA PRO A 80 -18.98 39.69 -4.36
C PRO A 80 -17.66 40.06 -5.05
N ASN A 81 -17.70 40.24 -6.38
CA ASN A 81 -16.55 40.62 -7.21
C ASN A 81 -15.37 39.62 -7.20
N GLN A 82 -15.57 38.37 -6.75
CA GLN A 82 -14.54 37.33 -6.80
C GLN A 82 -14.91 36.24 -7.82
N PHE A 83 -14.09 36.13 -8.87
CA PHE A 83 -14.27 35.17 -9.96
C PHE A 83 -13.27 34.00 -9.94
N ILE A 84 -12.21 34.09 -9.13
CA ILE A 84 -11.17 33.06 -9.01
C ILE A 84 -11.11 32.59 -7.55
N TYR A 85 -11.21 31.27 -7.36
CA TYR A 85 -11.14 30.63 -6.05
C TYR A 85 -10.00 29.62 -6.03
N LYS A 86 -9.12 29.76 -5.05
CA LYS A 86 -8.08 28.77 -4.76
C LYS A 86 -8.43 28.10 -3.45
N THR A 87 -8.51 26.77 -3.44
CA THR A 87 -8.75 26.03 -2.20
C THR A 87 -7.91 24.77 -2.14
N GLU A 88 -7.53 24.40 -0.92
CA GLU A 88 -6.96 23.10 -0.63
C GLU A 88 -8.03 22.21 0.01
N VAL A 89 -8.05 20.95 -0.40
CA VAL A 89 -8.89 19.90 0.18
C VAL A 89 -7.98 18.79 0.67
N VAL A 90 -8.04 18.51 1.97
CA VAL A 90 -7.29 17.42 2.60
C VAL A 90 -8.20 16.20 2.66
N LEU A 91 -7.79 15.11 2.03
CA LEU A 91 -8.51 13.85 2.10
C LEU A 91 -8.03 13.03 3.31
N PRO A 92 -8.93 12.62 4.21
CA PRO A 92 -8.58 11.76 5.32
C PRO A 92 -8.32 10.33 4.85
N ASP A 93 -7.47 9.65 5.60
CA ASP A 93 -7.17 8.23 5.40
C ASP A 93 -8.40 7.36 5.67
N LEU A 94 -8.43 6.16 5.07
CA LEU A 94 -9.45 5.17 5.40
C LEU A 94 -9.19 4.61 6.80
N GLU A 95 -10.18 4.65 7.67
CA GLU A 95 -10.09 4.07 9.01
C GLU A 95 -9.95 2.54 8.91
N ARG A 96 -8.93 2.01 9.58
CA ARG A 96 -8.60 0.58 9.65
C ARG A 96 -8.24 0.20 11.07
N LYS A 97 -8.71 -0.96 11.51
CA LYS A 97 -8.27 -1.54 12.78
C LYS A 97 -6.94 -2.23 12.54
N LEU A 98 -5.90 -1.79 13.23
CA LEU A 98 -4.55 -2.31 13.05
C LEU A 98 -4.18 -3.22 14.22
N TYR A 99 -3.53 -4.33 13.91
CA TYR A 99 -3.04 -5.27 14.90
C TYR A 99 -1.59 -5.62 14.57
N ILE A 100 -0.77 -5.75 15.61
CA ILE A 100 0.57 -6.32 15.49
C ILE A 100 0.52 -7.71 16.09
N ILE A 101 0.87 -8.69 15.30
CA ILE A 101 0.86 -10.10 15.71
C ILE A 101 2.16 -10.77 15.29
N ASP A 102 2.50 -11.86 15.95
CA ASP A 102 3.52 -12.77 15.46
C ASP A 102 2.96 -13.65 14.33
N HIS A 103 3.84 -14.42 13.70
CA HIS A 103 3.49 -15.41 12.69
C HIS A 103 2.57 -16.54 13.21
N ASN A 104 2.46 -16.71 14.53
CA ASN A 104 1.55 -17.64 15.21
C ASN A 104 0.20 -16.99 15.60
N ARG A 105 -0.06 -15.76 15.14
CA ARG A 105 -1.25 -14.94 15.41
C ARG A 105 -1.44 -14.52 16.87
N LYS A 106 -0.39 -14.52 17.67
CA LYS A 106 -0.39 -13.94 19.02
C LYS A 106 -0.13 -12.44 18.94
N VAL A 107 -0.83 -11.66 19.75
CA VAL A 107 -0.63 -10.20 19.81
C VAL A 107 0.71 -9.89 20.45
N LEU A 108 1.49 -9.03 19.79
CA LEU A 108 2.77 -8.55 20.31
C LEU A 108 2.53 -7.31 21.18
N ALA A 109 2.26 -7.52 22.47
CA ALA A 109 1.92 -6.42 23.40
C ALA A 109 3.04 -5.38 23.59
N ALA A 110 4.30 -5.77 23.41
CA ALA A 110 5.46 -4.89 23.52
C ALA A 110 5.75 -4.09 22.23
N ALA A 111 5.03 -4.37 21.15
CA ALA A 111 5.14 -3.64 19.90
C ALA A 111 3.98 -2.63 19.77
N TYR A 112 4.21 -1.53 19.06
CA TYR A 112 3.16 -0.55 18.79
C TYR A 112 3.26 0.01 17.37
N LEU A 113 2.12 0.51 16.87
CA LEU A 113 1.95 1.01 15.51
C LEU A 113 1.62 2.49 15.54
N ARG A 114 2.20 3.22 14.59
CA ARG A 114 1.78 4.56 14.22
C ARG A 114 1.31 4.58 12.77
N THR A 115 0.35 5.46 12.51
CA THR A 115 -0.30 5.65 11.21
C THR A 115 -0.03 7.02 10.63
N ASP A 116 0.98 7.72 11.12
CA ASP A 116 1.37 9.00 10.55
C ASP A 116 1.90 8.80 9.13
N GLN A 117 1.42 9.64 8.21
CA GLN A 117 1.74 9.54 6.78
C GLN A 117 2.97 10.37 6.38
N PHE A 118 3.70 10.93 7.37
CA PHE A 118 4.93 11.68 7.11
C PHE A 118 6.01 10.74 6.55
N GLY A 119 6.69 11.19 5.49
CA GLY A 119 7.68 10.37 4.79
C GLY A 119 7.10 9.36 3.79
N PHE A 120 5.77 9.24 3.69
CA PHE A 120 5.12 8.37 2.72
C PHE A 120 4.51 9.18 1.55
N PRO A 121 4.72 8.76 0.29
CA PRO A 121 4.06 9.35 -0.86
C PRO A 121 2.52 9.32 -0.77
N GLY A 122 1.84 10.30 -1.36
CA GLY A 122 0.37 10.41 -1.31
C GLY A 122 -0.39 9.27 -1.99
N ASN A 123 0.26 8.43 -2.79
CA ASN A 123 -0.33 7.22 -3.39
C ASN A 123 -0.10 5.94 -2.54
N GLU A 124 0.56 6.07 -1.38
CA GLU A 124 0.86 4.99 -0.46
C GLU A 124 0.19 5.22 0.90
N TYR A 125 -0.08 4.14 1.60
CA TYR A 125 -0.54 4.15 2.98
C TYR A 125 0.61 3.65 3.86
N GLY A 126 1.13 4.55 4.69
CA GLY A 126 2.25 4.29 5.58
C GLY A 126 1.82 3.67 6.90
N LEU A 127 2.62 2.73 7.37
CA LEU A 127 2.54 2.13 8.70
C LEU A 127 3.95 2.15 9.30
N THR A 128 4.09 2.64 10.53
CA THR A 128 5.36 2.56 11.25
C THR A 128 5.18 1.71 12.50
N ALA A 129 5.79 0.52 12.49
CA ALA A 129 5.79 -0.39 13.62
C ALA A 129 7.08 -0.23 14.41
N TYR A 130 6.99 -0.32 15.73
CA TYR A 130 8.12 -0.40 16.64
C TYR A 130 8.09 -1.75 17.32
N ILE A 131 9.15 -2.54 17.16
CA ILE A 131 9.27 -3.87 17.73
C ILE A 131 10.58 -3.99 18.53
N PRO A 132 10.58 -4.56 19.75
CA PRO A 132 11.80 -4.74 20.51
C PRO A 132 12.84 -5.57 19.76
N VAL A 133 14.11 -5.17 19.82
CA VAL A 133 15.25 -5.86 19.16
C VAL A 133 15.36 -7.31 19.60
N GLU A 134 15.01 -7.60 20.85
CA GLU A 134 15.10 -8.95 21.42
C GLU A 134 14.10 -9.91 20.78
N MET A 135 12.95 -9.42 20.29
CA MET A 135 11.84 -10.25 19.81
C MET A 135 11.91 -10.59 18.32
N TRP A 136 12.69 -9.84 17.54
CA TRP A 136 12.64 -9.92 16.08
C TRP A 136 14.04 -9.86 15.46
N ASP A 137 14.29 -10.79 14.54
CA ASP A 137 15.49 -10.76 13.71
C ASP A 137 15.22 -9.85 12.51
N ALA A 138 15.90 -8.71 12.49
CA ALA A 138 15.62 -7.62 11.56
C ALA A 138 15.92 -8.01 10.10
N ASP A 139 14.88 -8.49 9.41
CA ASP A 139 14.88 -8.79 7.98
C ASP A 139 13.55 -8.33 7.37
N ALA A 140 13.61 -7.63 6.24
CA ALA A 140 12.43 -7.18 5.51
C ALA A 140 11.51 -8.33 5.07
N LYS A 141 12.04 -9.55 4.91
CA LYS A 141 11.25 -10.76 4.61
C LYS A 141 10.47 -11.29 5.81
N SER A 142 10.97 -11.02 7.02
CA SER A 142 10.43 -11.44 8.31
C SER A 142 9.33 -10.53 8.84
N VAL A 143 8.83 -9.59 8.03
CA VAL A 143 7.66 -8.76 8.34
C VAL A 143 6.76 -8.67 7.13
N GLU A 144 5.45 -8.77 7.33
CA GLU A 144 4.47 -8.68 6.25
C GLU A 144 3.18 -8.01 6.74
N VAL A 145 2.40 -7.46 5.82
CA VAL A 145 1.12 -6.82 6.13
C VAL A 145 0.00 -7.58 5.45
N PHE A 146 -0.93 -8.11 6.24
CA PHE A 146 -2.07 -8.87 5.75
C PHE A 146 -3.37 -8.11 5.93
N ASP A 147 -4.29 -8.25 4.99
CA ASP A 147 -5.67 -7.85 5.20
C ASP A 147 -6.51 -8.96 5.82
N SER A 148 -7.60 -8.59 6.47
CA SER A 148 -8.50 -9.58 7.10
C SER A 148 -9.52 -10.22 6.17
N PHE A 149 -9.66 -9.75 4.94
CA PHE A 149 -10.71 -10.19 4.03
C PHE A 149 -10.20 -11.26 3.06
N TRP A 150 -9.12 -10.96 2.33
CA TRP A 150 -8.45 -11.90 1.43
C TRP A 150 -7.34 -12.69 2.11
N GLY A 151 -6.82 -12.22 3.25
CA GLY A 151 -5.66 -12.84 3.90
C GLY A 151 -4.42 -12.76 3.01
N ALA A 152 -4.34 -11.75 2.14
CA ALA A 152 -3.26 -11.60 1.17
C ALA A 152 -2.19 -10.63 1.68
N PRO A 153 -0.90 -10.87 1.36
CA PRO A 153 0.16 -9.90 1.59
C PRO A 153 -0.07 -8.59 0.85
N LEU A 154 0.15 -7.46 1.52
CA LEU A 154 -0.09 -6.11 1.04
C LEU A 154 1.16 -5.21 1.04
N LYS A 155 2.25 -5.65 1.69
CA LYS A 155 3.48 -4.85 1.82
C LYS A 155 4.07 -4.56 0.45
N LYS A 156 4.29 -3.27 0.18
CA LYS A 156 5.00 -2.79 -1.01
C LYS A 156 6.47 -2.53 -0.71
N THR A 157 6.74 -1.78 0.36
CA THR A 157 8.10 -1.46 0.79
C THR A 157 8.25 -1.70 2.28
N CYS A 158 9.47 -2.00 2.69
CA CYS A 158 9.85 -2.16 4.08
C CYS A 158 11.24 -1.57 4.28
N LEU A 159 11.34 -0.60 5.17
CA LEU A 159 12.59 -0.03 5.63
C LEU A 159 12.64 -0.19 7.14
N PHE A 160 13.77 -0.59 7.69
CA PHE A 160 13.92 -0.68 9.13
C PHE A 160 15.24 -0.06 9.58
N GLU A 161 15.17 0.59 10.74
CA GLU A 161 16.30 1.19 11.43
C GLU A 161 16.22 0.80 12.91
N GLN A 162 17.37 0.68 13.55
CA GLN A 162 17.42 0.41 14.99
C GLN A 162 17.46 1.74 15.76
N ILE A 163 16.58 1.89 16.75
CA ILE A 163 16.46 3.06 17.61
C ILE A 163 16.26 2.58 19.04
N GLU A 164 17.20 2.89 19.93
CA GLU A 164 17.06 2.76 21.39
C GLU A 164 16.34 1.46 21.87
N GLY A 165 16.86 0.29 21.49
CA GLY A 165 16.29 -1.01 21.90
C GLY A 165 15.08 -1.48 21.09
N PHE A 166 14.65 -0.71 20.09
CA PHE A 166 13.60 -1.07 19.13
C PHE A 166 14.13 -1.09 17.68
N HIS A 167 13.49 -1.88 16.84
CA HIS A 167 13.50 -1.67 15.40
C HIS A 167 12.28 -0.84 15.01
N LYS A 168 12.51 0.31 14.39
CA LYS A 168 11.48 1.10 13.72
C LYS A 168 11.34 0.59 12.30
N VAL A 169 10.21 -0.02 11.99
CA VAL A 169 9.88 -0.64 10.72
C VAL A 169 8.85 0.23 10.00
N SER A 170 9.28 0.90 8.93
CA SER A 170 8.44 1.70 8.06
C SER A 170 7.97 0.84 6.88
N LEU A 171 6.68 0.57 6.86
CA LEU A 171 6.00 -0.26 5.87
C LEU A 171 5.10 0.63 5.01
N SER A 172 5.06 0.38 3.71
CA SER A 172 4.11 1.05 2.82
C SER A 172 3.23 0.04 2.10
N ILE A 173 1.96 0.44 1.90
CA ILE A 173 0.95 -0.32 1.16
C ILE A 173 0.47 0.56 0.01
N THR A 174 0.21 -0.02 -1.16
CA THR A 174 -0.46 0.75 -2.22
C THR A 174 -1.89 1.08 -1.81
N ARG A 175 -2.31 2.34 -1.98
CA ARG A 175 -3.70 2.77 -1.66
C ARG A 175 -4.76 1.97 -2.42
N LYS A 176 -4.43 1.48 -3.62
CA LYS A 176 -5.28 0.59 -4.41
C LYS A 176 -5.51 -0.75 -3.71
N ALA A 177 -4.46 -1.37 -3.16
CA ALA A 177 -4.60 -2.62 -2.40
C ALA A 177 -5.44 -2.40 -1.13
N LEU A 178 -5.26 -1.27 -0.45
CA LEU A 178 -6.05 -0.89 0.72
C LEU A 178 -7.57 -0.77 0.45
N LYS A 179 -7.95 -0.36 -0.77
CA LYS A 179 -9.37 -0.28 -1.16
C LYS A 179 -10.06 -1.65 -1.13
N TRP A 180 -9.34 -2.70 -1.51
CA TRP A 180 -9.85 -4.08 -1.56
C TRP A 180 -9.63 -4.86 -0.25
N SER A 181 -8.89 -4.27 0.69
CA SER A 181 -8.65 -4.83 2.01
C SER A 181 -9.89 -4.75 2.92
N GLY A 182 -10.00 -5.71 3.85
CA GLY A 182 -11.00 -5.68 4.91
C GLY A 182 -10.86 -4.49 5.87
N SER A 183 -11.75 -4.43 6.87
CA SER A 183 -11.72 -3.39 7.91
C SER A 183 -10.54 -3.51 8.87
N LYS A 184 -9.84 -4.66 8.87
CA LYS A 184 -8.67 -4.93 9.72
C LYS A 184 -7.44 -5.22 8.89
N ILE A 185 -6.29 -4.79 9.41
CA ILE A 185 -4.97 -5.04 8.86
C ILE A 185 -4.10 -5.62 9.97
N TYR A 186 -3.35 -6.66 9.64
CA TYR A 186 -2.42 -7.33 10.54
C TYR A 186 -1.00 -7.08 10.05
N VAL A 187 -0.18 -6.45 10.89
CA VAL A 187 1.27 -6.41 10.69
C VAL A 187 1.85 -7.63 11.40
N VAL A 188 2.33 -8.58 10.61
CA VAL A 188 2.81 -9.88 11.06
C VAL A 188 4.32 -9.88 11.10
N PHE A 189 4.88 -10.16 12.28
CA PHE A 189 6.31 -10.33 12.46
C PHE A 189 6.65 -11.81 12.63
N ARG A 190 7.65 -12.28 11.87
CA ARG A 190 8.31 -13.55 12.14
C ARG A 190 9.31 -13.34 13.29
N THR A 191 8.80 -13.49 14.50
CA THR A 191 9.60 -13.48 15.74
C THR A 191 10.52 -14.70 15.81
N LYS A 192 11.41 -14.71 16.81
CA LYS A 192 12.34 -15.82 17.09
C LYS A 192 11.67 -17.12 17.52
N ASP A 193 10.38 -17.06 17.88
CA ASP A 193 9.62 -18.25 18.23
C ASP A 193 9.50 -19.18 17.02
N LEU A 194 9.40 -20.49 17.28
CA LEU A 194 9.20 -21.46 16.22
C LEU A 194 7.79 -21.35 15.64
N PRO A 195 7.63 -21.48 14.31
CA PRO A 195 6.32 -21.55 13.68
C PRO A 195 5.54 -22.77 14.17
N ALA A 196 4.33 -22.53 14.66
CA ALA A 196 3.43 -23.60 15.02
C ALA A 196 2.84 -24.23 13.75
N ALA A 197 2.81 -25.56 13.66
CA ALA A 197 2.21 -26.28 12.53
C ALA A 197 0.80 -25.79 12.16
N PRO A 198 -0.12 -25.49 13.11
CA PRO A 198 -1.43 -24.92 12.79
C PRO A 198 -1.37 -23.54 12.11
N ALA A 199 -0.37 -22.72 12.41
CA ALA A 199 -0.21 -21.40 11.79
C ALA A 199 0.18 -21.54 10.32
N VAL A 200 1.16 -22.41 10.03
CA VAL A 200 1.61 -22.71 8.66
C VAL A 200 0.49 -23.36 7.84
N ALA A 201 -0.21 -24.35 8.41
CA ALA A 201 -1.39 -24.96 7.79
C ALA A 201 -2.49 -23.91 7.51
N GLY A 202 -2.65 -22.92 8.40
CA GLY A 202 -3.56 -21.79 8.21
C GLY A 202 -3.23 -20.94 6.98
N TYR A 203 -1.95 -20.66 6.73
CA TYR A 203 -1.53 -19.95 5.51
C TYR A 203 -1.72 -20.79 4.24
N LEU A 204 -1.41 -22.08 4.28
CA LEU A 204 -1.62 -22.98 3.14
C LEU A 204 -3.10 -23.11 2.78
N LYS A 205 -3.97 -23.21 3.79
CA LYS A 205 -5.43 -23.18 3.58
C LYS A 205 -5.90 -21.86 2.97
N GLN A 206 -5.35 -20.73 3.42
CA GLN A 206 -5.66 -19.43 2.84
C GLN A 206 -5.22 -19.35 1.36
N LEU A 207 -4.06 -19.94 1.03
CA LEU A 207 -3.58 -20.01 -0.35
C LEU A 207 -4.54 -20.80 -1.24
N GLU A 208 -4.99 -21.97 -0.79
CA GLU A 208 -5.98 -22.76 -1.52
C GLU A 208 -7.29 -21.99 -1.76
N GLN A 209 -7.76 -21.24 -0.76
CA GLN A 209 -8.95 -20.39 -0.89
C GLN A 209 -8.77 -19.26 -1.92
N LEU A 210 -7.59 -18.64 -1.95
CA LEU A 210 -7.27 -17.62 -2.95
C LEU A 210 -7.22 -18.23 -4.36
N SER A 211 -6.61 -19.41 -4.51
CA SER A 211 -6.51 -20.12 -5.79
C SER A 211 -7.85 -20.57 -6.35
N ALA A 212 -8.80 -20.89 -5.48
CA ALA A 212 -10.14 -21.29 -5.88
C ALA A 212 -11.05 -20.08 -6.25
N ASN A 213 -10.68 -18.86 -5.87
CA ASN A 213 -11.53 -17.68 -6.00
C ASN A 213 -11.10 -16.77 -7.16
N THR A 214 -11.93 -16.70 -8.21
CA THR A 214 -11.69 -15.87 -9.40
C THR A 214 -11.76 -14.38 -9.14
N ASP A 215 -12.42 -13.95 -8.06
CA ASP A 215 -12.59 -12.53 -7.72
C ASP A 215 -11.45 -12.00 -6.85
N CYS A 216 -10.44 -12.83 -6.53
CA CYS A 216 -9.32 -12.40 -5.70
C CYS A 216 -8.50 -11.29 -6.40
N PRO A 217 -7.90 -10.35 -5.64
CA PRO A 217 -7.08 -9.31 -6.24
C PRO A 217 -5.88 -9.93 -6.99
N PRO A 218 -5.56 -9.45 -8.21
CA PRO A 218 -4.45 -10.00 -8.99
C PRO A 218 -3.13 -9.97 -8.22
N GLY A 219 -2.38 -11.08 -8.28
CA GLY A 219 -1.09 -11.23 -7.60
C GLY A 219 -1.17 -11.67 -6.14
N SER A 220 -2.36 -11.76 -5.53
CA SER A 220 -2.52 -12.19 -4.13
C SER A 220 -2.02 -13.61 -3.89
N GLU A 221 -2.32 -14.52 -4.82
CA GLU A 221 -1.87 -15.92 -4.79
C GLU A 221 -0.34 -16.02 -4.83
N GLU A 222 0.30 -15.34 -5.77
CA GLU A 222 1.76 -15.34 -5.93
C GLU A 222 2.47 -14.71 -4.72
N ALA A 223 1.91 -13.60 -4.20
CA ALA A 223 2.45 -12.93 -3.03
C ALA A 223 2.39 -13.83 -1.79
N LEU A 224 1.24 -14.49 -1.54
CA LEU A 224 1.11 -15.42 -0.42
C LEU A 224 2.00 -16.65 -0.59
N THR A 225 2.07 -17.21 -1.80
CA THR A 225 2.95 -18.35 -2.11
C THR A 225 4.42 -18.01 -1.82
N SER A 226 4.88 -16.84 -2.28
CA SER A 226 6.24 -16.37 -2.05
C SER A 226 6.51 -16.12 -0.57
N TYR A 227 5.57 -15.52 0.15
CA TYR A 227 5.67 -15.32 1.59
C TYR A 227 5.83 -16.64 2.36
N ILE A 228 5.00 -17.66 2.04
CA ILE A 228 5.08 -18.98 2.66
C ILE A 228 6.41 -19.65 2.34
N TYR A 229 6.84 -19.61 1.08
CA TYR A 229 8.09 -20.23 0.66
C TYR A 229 9.31 -19.60 1.35
N GLU A 230 9.38 -18.27 1.40
CA GLU A 230 10.52 -17.57 2.01
C GLU A 230 10.58 -17.73 3.54
N ASN A 231 9.43 -17.88 4.19
CA ASN A 231 9.37 -17.88 5.66
C ASN A 231 9.14 -19.25 6.29
N PHE A 232 8.48 -20.17 5.60
CA PHE A 232 7.95 -21.41 6.19
C PHE A 232 8.17 -22.63 5.29
N ALA A 233 9.10 -22.61 4.33
CA ALA A 233 9.30 -23.75 3.43
C ALA A 233 9.59 -25.06 4.17
N ASN A 234 10.49 -25.03 5.15
CA ASN A 234 10.84 -26.21 5.96
C ASN A 234 9.65 -26.67 6.81
N ASP A 235 8.94 -25.73 7.43
CA ASP A 235 7.79 -26.03 8.28
C ASP A 235 6.63 -26.61 7.46
N ALA A 236 6.40 -26.08 6.26
CA ALA A 236 5.39 -26.57 5.32
C ALA A 236 5.73 -27.99 4.83
N ALA A 237 6.99 -28.27 4.53
CA ALA A 237 7.45 -29.60 4.12
C ALA A 237 7.33 -30.66 5.24
N ALA A 238 7.36 -30.22 6.51
CA ALA A 238 7.21 -31.09 7.67
C ALA A 238 5.75 -31.39 8.04
N LEU A 239 4.77 -30.77 7.38
CA LEU A 239 3.36 -31.05 7.62
C LEU A 239 2.94 -32.38 6.98
N ASP A 240 2.18 -33.18 7.72
CA ASP A 240 1.57 -34.42 7.23
C ASP A 240 0.27 -34.17 6.43
N THR A 241 0.29 -33.13 5.57
CA THR A 241 -0.87 -32.70 4.78
C THR A 241 -0.47 -32.43 3.34
N GLU A 242 -1.37 -32.73 2.41
CA GLU A 242 -1.14 -32.40 0.99
C GLU A 242 -0.99 -30.89 0.80
N LEU A 243 0.11 -30.48 0.18
CA LEU A 243 0.38 -29.07 -0.10
C LEU A 243 -0.48 -28.58 -1.27
N PRO A 244 -1.00 -27.33 -1.26
CA PRO A 244 -1.76 -26.79 -2.37
C PRO A 244 -1.01 -26.88 -3.70
N ALA A 245 -1.69 -27.25 -4.79
CA ALA A 245 -1.08 -27.47 -6.10
C ALA A 245 -0.34 -26.23 -6.65
N VAL A 246 -0.77 -25.02 -6.28
CA VAL A 246 -0.07 -23.77 -6.61
C VAL A 246 1.28 -23.70 -5.90
N TYR A 247 1.32 -24.00 -4.60
CA TYR A 247 2.54 -24.02 -3.81
C TYR A 247 3.55 -25.04 -4.35
N GLN A 248 3.08 -26.25 -4.68
CA GLN A 248 3.92 -27.29 -5.27
C GLN A 248 4.53 -26.86 -6.63
N ARG A 249 3.73 -26.24 -7.51
CA ARG A 249 4.20 -25.71 -8.80
C ARG A 249 5.27 -24.63 -8.61
N TYR A 250 5.06 -23.72 -7.67
CA TYR A 250 6.02 -22.67 -7.35
C TYR A 250 7.34 -23.26 -6.82
N HIS A 251 7.25 -24.21 -5.88
CA HIS A 251 8.40 -24.89 -5.31
C HIS A 251 9.21 -25.62 -6.41
N ALA A 252 8.55 -26.37 -7.29
CA ALA A 252 9.19 -27.05 -8.40
C ALA A 252 9.86 -26.07 -9.39
N ALA A 253 9.22 -24.95 -9.70
CA ALA A 253 9.79 -23.90 -10.55
C ALA A 253 11.04 -23.28 -9.92
N ARG A 254 11.04 -23.01 -8.61
CA ARG A 254 12.21 -22.49 -7.88
C ARG A 254 13.35 -23.49 -7.78
N ALA A 255 13.05 -24.77 -7.54
CA ALA A 255 14.05 -25.83 -7.55
C ALA A 255 14.72 -25.93 -8.93
N ARG A 256 13.92 -25.98 -10.00
CA ARG A 256 14.42 -26.00 -11.39
C ARG A 256 15.25 -24.77 -11.73
N PHE A 257 14.81 -23.57 -11.32
CA PHE A 257 15.59 -22.35 -11.51
C PHE A 257 16.96 -22.44 -10.83
N SER A 258 16.98 -22.93 -9.59
CA SER A 258 18.22 -23.08 -8.81
C SER A 258 19.17 -24.12 -9.43
N GLU A 259 18.64 -25.21 -9.99
CA GLU A 259 19.43 -26.20 -10.73
C GLU A 259 20.04 -25.64 -12.01
N LEU A 260 19.26 -24.88 -12.79
CA LEU A 260 19.72 -24.29 -14.05
C LEU A 260 20.78 -23.19 -13.87
N HIS A 261 20.87 -22.61 -12.66
CA HIS A 261 21.82 -21.55 -12.31
C HIS A 261 22.86 -22.03 -11.29
N ARG A 262 23.03 -23.35 -11.15
CA ARG A 262 24.11 -23.93 -10.37
C ARG A 262 25.39 -23.81 -11.21
N GLU A 263 26.27 -22.89 -10.80
CA GLU A 263 27.64 -22.77 -11.36
C GLU A 263 28.44 -24.05 -11.20
#